data_AF-A0A7W0RK81-F1
#
_entry.id   AF-A0A7W0RK81-F1
#
_cell.length_a   1.000
_cell.length_b   1.000
_cell.length_c   1.000
_cell.angle_alpha   90.00
_cell.angle_beta   90.00
_cell.angle_gamma   90.00
#
_symmetry.space_group_name_H-M   'P 1'
#
loop_
_entity.id
_entity.type
_entity.pdbx_description
1 polymer ?
#
loop_
_entity_poly.entity_id
_entity_poly.type
_entity_poly.pdbx_seq_one_letter_code
_entity_poly.pdbx_strand_id
1 'polypeptide(L)'
;PGEHWAGMPDPMSSPPWFNVVVAPGSHLLIVNPGEGTAQEVLLGDSWTDTEAFAGVEDTLDDANSAYITTGDSSCIDPASLLESQATPEQIAQIQHDLPVDPAQLHRFETSVLASAGGPAELTMAADMFYSAEQDAAADEELRTRLVEEGSSLVTRELFSGIISVAGSEVDGSRLHLDFEVIDPRRIFAMVGGRDLPWLLCDGG
;
A
#
# COMPACT_ATOMS: atom_id res chain seq x y z
N PRO A 1 36.29 -5.65 8.87
CA PRO A 1 35.87 -4.74 9.96
C PRO A 1 36.40 -3.33 9.71
N GLY A 2 35.48 -2.41 9.44
CA GLY A 2 35.82 -1.04 9.03
C GLY A 2 35.75 -0.87 7.52
N GLU A 3 35.04 0.17 7.09
CA GLU A 3 34.96 0.71 5.73
C GLU A 3 34.04 -0.07 4.76
N HIS A 4 32.78 0.38 4.66
CA HIS A 4 31.93 0.49 3.46
C HIS A 4 30.47 0.88 3.81
N TRP A 5 30.26 1.72 4.83
CA TRP A 5 28.92 2.25 5.22
C TRP A 5 28.72 3.72 4.84
N ALA A 6 29.56 4.25 3.94
CA ALA A 6 29.43 5.62 3.46
C ALA A 6 28.62 5.60 2.16
N GLY A 7 27.30 5.73 2.26
CA GLY A 7 26.43 5.83 1.08
C GLY A 7 25.00 5.34 1.28
N MET A 8 24.69 4.60 2.35
CA MET A 8 23.30 4.33 2.69
C MET A 8 22.71 5.58 3.36
N PRO A 9 21.54 6.09 2.92
CA PRO A 9 20.84 7.11 3.67
C PRO A 9 20.65 6.61 5.11
N ASP A 10 20.80 7.52 6.07
CA ASP A 10 20.56 7.20 7.48
C ASP A 10 19.15 6.57 7.57
N PRO A 11 18.95 5.40 8.19
CA PRO A 11 17.61 4.89 8.41
C PRO A 11 16.74 5.88 9.22
N MET A 12 17.35 6.86 9.91
CA MET A 12 16.65 7.99 10.52
C MET A 12 16.42 9.20 9.59
N SER A 13 16.96 9.20 8.37
CA SER A 13 16.64 10.17 7.30
C SER A 13 15.60 9.65 6.32
N SER A 14 15.21 8.38 6.42
CA SER A 14 14.01 7.92 5.74
C SER A 14 12.80 8.57 6.42
N PRO A 15 11.85 9.12 5.67
CA PRO A 15 10.64 9.64 6.28
C PRO A 15 10.03 8.54 7.15
N PRO A 16 9.50 8.88 8.35
CA PRO A 16 9.05 7.91 9.34
C PRO A 16 7.91 7.04 8.82
N TRP A 17 7.35 7.38 7.65
CA TRP A 17 6.29 6.65 7.02
C TRP A 17 6.71 5.52 6.06
N PHE A 18 8.02 5.30 5.92
CA PHE A 18 8.59 4.06 5.39
C PHE A 18 9.51 3.39 6.41
N ASN A 19 9.13 2.23 6.92
CA ASN A 19 10.10 1.36 7.58
C ASN A 19 10.88 0.60 6.52
N VAL A 20 12.09 1.06 6.17
CA VAL A 20 12.91 0.40 5.13
C VAL A 20 13.89 -0.58 5.78
N VAL A 21 13.88 -1.85 5.34
CA VAL A 21 14.88 -2.85 5.78
C VAL A 21 15.74 -3.29 4.60
N VAL A 22 16.74 -2.49 4.25
CA VAL A 22 17.69 -2.80 3.17
C VAL A 22 18.62 -3.97 3.60
N ALA A 23 18.37 -5.19 3.09
CA ALA A 23 19.29 -6.32 3.27
C ALA A 23 20.44 -6.27 2.24
N PRO A 24 21.71 -6.57 2.61
CA PRO A 24 22.83 -6.57 1.66
C PRO A 24 22.72 -7.71 0.63
N GLY A 25 22.87 -7.41 -0.66
CA GLY A 25 22.98 -8.40 -1.75
C GLY A 25 21.67 -8.85 -2.38
N SER A 26 20.53 -8.51 -1.77
CA SER A 26 19.17 -8.66 -2.30
C SER A 26 18.33 -7.68 -1.50
N HIS A 27 18.26 -6.44 -1.98
CA HIS A 27 17.66 -5.36 -1.22
C HIS A 27 16.15 -5.63 -1.11
N LEU A 28 15.61 -5.42 0.09
CA LEU A 28 14.21 -5.68 0.44
C LEU A 28 13.67 -4.38 1.02
N LEU A 29 12.46 -3.97 0.66
CA LEU A 29 11.79 -2.79 1.22
C LEU A 29 10.47 -3.26 1.82
N ILE A 30 10.43 -3.51 3.15
CA ILE A 30 9.21 -3.92 3.84
C ILE A 30 8.48 -2.70 4.38
N VAL A 31 7.58 -2.11 3.60
CA VAL A 31 6.76 -1.01 4.12
C VAL A 31 5.72 -1.55 5.10
N ASN A 32 6.01 -1.45 6.40
CA ASN A 32 5.04 -1.67 7.45
C ASN A 32 4.64 -0.31 8.05
N PRO A 33 3.36 0.10 7.99
CA PRO A 33 2.93 1.29 8.69
C PRO A 33 2.85 0.98 10.19
N GLY A 34 3.88 1.38 10.95
CA GLY A 34 3.68 1.52 12.38
C GLY A 34 2.58 2.55 12.66
N GLU A 35 1.95 2.52 13.83
CA GLU A 35 0.85 3.46 14.14
C GLU A 35 1.25 4.94 13.98
N GLY A 36 2.48 5.32 14.38
CA GLY A 36 2.98 6.70 14.24
C GLY A 36 3.24 7.14 12.80
N THR A 37 3.65 6.20 11.94
CA THR A 37 3.85 6.38 10.49
C THR A 37 2.53 6.72 9.79
N ALA A 38 1.47 6.00 10.12
CA ALA A 38 0.16 6.19 9.50
C ALA A 38 -0.43 7.57 9.84
N GLN A 39 -0.19 8.07 11.06
CA GLN A 39 -0.69 9.37 11.51
C GLN A 39 -0.10 10.54 10.71
N GLU A 40 1.22 10.57 10.52
CA GLU A 40 1.88 11.64 9.74
C GLU A 40 1.44 11.62 8.28
N VAL A 41 1.20 10.44 7.73
CA VAL A 41 0.70 10.22 6.37
C VAL A 41 -0.72 10.76 6.19
N LEU A 42 -1.63 10.42 7.11
CA LEU A 42 -3.04 10.75 6.98
C LEU A 42 -3.33 12.24 7.24
N LEU A 43 -2.47 12.92 8.00
CA LEU A 43 -2.63 14.34 8.34
C LEU A 43 -1.68 15.28 7.57
N GLY A 44 -0.72 14.71 6.82
CA GLY A 44 0.29 15.44 6.08
C GLY A 44 -0.16 15.89 4.68
N ASP A 45 0.66 16.74 4.06
CA ASP A 45 0.56 17.05 2.63
C ASP A 45 0.98 15.85 1.78
N SER A 46 0.63 15.87 0.48
CA SER A 46 1.15 14.86 -0.43
C SER A 46 2.68 14.89 -0.42
N TRP A 47 3.25 13.77 -0.01
CA TRP A 47 4.67 13.50 0.04
C TRP A 47 5.36 13.40 -1.32
N THR A 48 4.63 13.21 -2.42
CA THR A 48 5.19 13.13 -3.79
C THR A 48 6.00 14.36 -4.18
N ASP A 49 5.80 15.49 -3.50
CA ASP A 49 6.47 16.77 -3.77
C ASP A 49 7.65 17.07 -2.82
N THR A 50 8.05 16.10 -1.98
CA THR A 50 9.09 16.31 -0.95
C THR A 50 10.48 15.83 -1.41
N GLU A 51 11.56 16.48 -0.95
CA GLU A 51 12.93 15.99 -1.18
C GLU A 51 13.17 14.58 -0.62
N ALA A 52 12.40 14.19 0.40
CA ALA A 52 12.45 12.85 0.98
C ALA A 52 11.91 11.78 0.00
N PHE A 53 10.92 12.11 -0.84
CA PHE A 53 10.40 11.21 -1.86
C PHE A 53 11.46 10.87 -2.91
N ALA A 54 12.17 11.89 -3.41
CA ALA A 54 13.24 11.70 -4.39
C ALA A 54 14.34 10.76 -3.88
N GLY A 55 14.74 10.87 -2.60
CA GLY A 55 15.73 9.99 -2.00
C GLY A 55 15.29 8.52 -1.87
N VAL A 56 13.99 8.27 -1.70
CA VAL A 56 13.44 6.91 -1.65
C VAL A 56 13.29 6.33 -3.05
N GLU A 57 12.88 7.14 -4.03
CA GLU A 57 12.81 6.75 -5.44
C GLU A 57 14.19 6.31 -5.95
N ASP A 58 15.24 7.11 -5.72
CA ASP A 58 16.62 6.76 -6.08
C ASP A 58 17.07 5.44 -5.44
N THR A 59 16.75 5.23 -4.15
CA THR A 59 17.11 4.00 -3.42
C THR A 59 16.40 2.77 -3.99
N LEU A 60 15.14 2.93 -4.43
CA LEU A 60 14.34 1.85 -5.01
C LEU A 60 14.80 1.51 -6.43
N ASP A 61 15.23 2.50 -7.20
CA ASP A 61 15.76 2.29 -8.55
C ASP A 61 17.11 1.57 -8.53
N ASP A 62 17.96 1.89 -7.55
CA ASP A 62 19.25 1.23 -7.34
C ASP A 62 19.13 -0.20 -6.77
N ALA A 63 17.95 -0.58 -6.25
CA ALA A 63 17.73 -1.90 -5.66
C ALA A 63 17.58 -3.01 -6.71
N ASN A 64 18.21 -4.16 -6.46
CA ASN A 64 18.05 -5.38 -7.28
C ASN A 64 16.62 -5.95 -7.21
N SER A 65 15.95 -5.74 -6.08
CA SER A 65 14.58 -6.15 -5.84
C SER A 65 13.97 -5.24 -4.78
N ALA A 66 12.64 -5.21 -4.69
CA ALA A 66 11.90 -4.65 -3.57
C ALA A 66 10.62 -5.46 -3.38
N TYR A 67 10.20 -5.67 -2.13
CA TYR A 67 9.04 -6.50 -1.83
C TYR A 67 8.27 -6.01 -0.61
N ILE A 68 6.97 -5.76 -0.81
CA ILE A 68 6.02 -5.46 0.26
C ILE A 68 5.10 -6.66 0.45
N THR A 69 4.82 -6.96 1.71
CA THR A 69 3.68 -7.79 2.10
C THR A 69 2.96 -7.16 3.27
N THR A 70 1.64 -7.11 3.18
CA THR A 70 0.79 -6.79 4.32
C THR A 70 0.31 -8.11 4.92
N GLY A 71 0.51 -8.30 6.22
CA GLY A 71 0.02 -9.49 6.94
C GLY A 71 -1.41 -9.32 7.44
N ASP A 72 -1.92 -10.35 8.10
CA ASP A 72 -3.31 -10.51 8.58
C ASP A 72 -3.91 -9.31 9.37
N SER A 73 -3.07 -8.42 9.89
CA SER A 73 -3.46 -7.23 10.66
C SER A 73 -3.58 -5.95 9.83
N SER A 74 -3.68 -6.04 8.50
CA SER A 74 -3.66 -4.86 7.63
C SER A 74 -4.99 -4.13 7.50
N CYS A 75 -6.11 -4.80 7.81
CA CYS A 75 -7.44 -4.17 7.86
C CYS A 75 -7.63 -3.39 9.17
N ILE A 76 -6.90 -2.29 9.31
CA ILE A 76 -7.07 -1.34 10.41
C ILE A 76 -7.88 -0.17 9.88
N ASP A 77 -8.91 0.24 10.61
CA ASP A 77 -9.61 1.50 10.35
C ASP A 77 -8.64 2.68 10.54
N PRO A 78 -8.27 3.42 9.48
CA PRO A 78 -7.35 4.54 9.61
C PRO A 78 -7.94 5.70 10.42
N ALA A 79 -9.27 5.83 10.55
CA ALA A 79 -9.88 6.84 11.41
C ALA A 79 -9.59 6.58 12.89
N SER A 80 -9.66 5.31 13.33
CA SER A 80 -9.31 4.89 14.69
C SER A 80 -7.86 5.23 15.09
N LEU A 81 -6.93 5.27 14.12
CA LEU A 81 -5.53 5.65 14.36
C LEU A 81 -5.35 7.15 14.66
N LEU A 82 -6.38 7.96 14.38
CA LEU A 82 -6.32 9.42 14.38
C LEU A 82 -7.12 10.10 15.49
N GLU A 83 -7.93 9.35 16.25
CA GLU A 83 -8.90 9.89 17.23
C GLU A 83 -8.31 10.86 18.26
N SER A 84 -7.01 10.76 18.56
CA SER A 84 -6.32 11.61 19.54
C SER A 84 -5.60 12.83 18.95
N GLN A 85 -5.53 12.97 17.62
CA GLN A 85 -4.69 13.96 16.94
C GLN A 85 -5.38 14.71 15.80
N ALA A 86 -6.40 14.13 15.18
CA ALA A 86 -7.15 14.75 14.10
C ALA A 86 -8.36 15.52 14.64
N THR A 87 -8.75 16.61 13.95
CA THR A 87 -10.04 17.25 14.23
C THR A 87 -11.19 16.39 13.72
N PRO A 88 -12.41 16.53 14.27
CA PRO A 88 -13.58 15.82 13.76
C PRO A 88 -13.81 16.02 12.26
N GLU A 89 -13.48 17.19 11.72
CA GLU A 89 -13.58 17.48 10.29
C GLU A 89 -12.56 16.70 9.45
N GLN A 90 -11.34 16.50 9.96
CA GLN A 90 -10.32 15.69 9.29
C GLN A 90 -10.68 14.21 9.30
N ILE A 91 -11.20 13.72 10.43
CA ILE A 91 -11.71 12.34 10.55
C ILE A 91 -12.87 12.12 9.57
N ALA A 92 -13.82 13.06 9.51
CA ALA A 92 -14.96 12.98 8.60
C ALA A 92 -14.53 13.01 7.12
N GLN A 93 -13.48 13.75 6.78
CA GLN A 93 -12.94 13.77 5.41
C GLN A 93 -12.30 12.42 5.05
N ILE A 94 -11.48 11.85 5.95
CA ILE A 94 -10.87 10.53 5.72
C ILE A 94 -11.94 9.46 5.58
N GLN A 95 -12.95 9.46 6.45
CA GLN A 95 -14.08 8.53 6.38
C GLN A 95 -14.94 8.71 5.13
N HIS A 96 -15.04 9.93 4.59
CA HIS A 96 -15.72 10.16 3.31
C HIS A 96 -14.96 9.52 2.14
N ASP A 97 -13.64 9.49 2.21
CA ASP A 97 -12.77 8.97 1.15
C ASP A 97 -12.55 7.45 1.27
N LEU A 98 -13.04 6.83 2.36
CA LEU A 98 -13.12 5.39 2.55
C LEU A 98 -14.47 4.86 2.06
N PRO A 99 -14.51 3.83 1.20
CA PRO A 99 -15.76 3.25 0.76
C PRO A 99 -16.51 2.55 1.90
N VAL A 100 -17.81 2.77 1.99
CA VAL A 100 -18.72 2.13 2.97
C VAL A 100 -19.01 0.68 2.56
N ASP A 101 -18.99 -0.24 3.53
CA ASP A 101 -18.89 -1.71 3.39
C ASP A 101 -20.01 -2.43 2.60
N PRO A 102 -19.65 -3.51 1.89
CA PRO A 102 -20.32 -4.79 2.07
C PRO A 102 -19.35 -5.97 2.31
N ALA A 103 -19.85 -6.91 3.12
CA ALA A 103 -19.29 -8.19 3.57
C ALA A 103 -17.99 -8.11 4.40
N GLN A 104 -18.06 -8.65 5.62
CA GLN A 104 -16.97 -8.69 6.59
C GLN A 104 -15.76 -9.47 6.04
N LEU A 105 -14.76 -8.73 5.57
CA LEU A 105 -13.40 -9.22 5.36
C LEU A 105 -12.79 -9.58 6.71
N HIS A 106 -12.29 -10.81 6.84
CA HIS A 106 -11.62 -11.24 8.07
C HIS A 106 -10.10 -11.23 7.95
N ARG A 107 -9.57 -11.16 6.71
CA ARG A 107 -8.14 -11.11 6.42
C ARG A 107 -7.90 -10.51 5.03
N PHE A 108 -6.83 -9.75 4.91
CA PHE A 108 -6.36 -9.16 3.67
C PHE A 108 -4.85 -9.35 3.57
N GLU A 109 -4.36 -9.69 2.39
CA GLU A 109 -2.94 -9.80 2.09
C GLU A 109 -2.67 -9.09 0.76
N THR A 110 -1.73 -8.14 0.72
CA THR A 110 -1.13 -7.69 -0.54
C THR A 110 0.29 -8.19 -0.64
N SER A 111 0.70 -8.41 -1.88
CA SER A 111 2.10 -8.63 -2.23
C SER A 111 2.46 -7.73 -3.42
N VAL A 112 3.60 -7.07 -3.31
CA VAL A 112 4.22 -6.34 -4.41
C VAL A 112 5.64 -6.86 -4.54
N LEU A 113 6.02 -7.31 -5.72
CA LEU A 113 7.38 -7.71 -6.06
C LEU A 113 7.87 -6.84 -7.21
N ALA A 114 8.94 -6.11 -6.98
CA ALA A 114 9.65 -5.34 -7.98
C ALA A 114 11.04 -5.92 -8.18
N SER A 115 11.40 -6.35 -9.39
CA SER A 115 12.77 -6.82 -9.71
C SER A 115 13.55 -5.82 -10.58
N ALA A 116 14.88 -5.97 -10.61
CA ALA A 116 15.76 -5.22 -11.48
C ALA A 116 15.67 -5.66 -12.95
N GLY A 117 15.10 -4.80 -13.79
CA GLY A 117 14.97 -5.05 -15.23
C GLY A 117 13.92 -4.21 -15.95
N GLY A 118 13.04 -3.52 -15.20
CA GLY A 118 12.08 -2.54 -15.72
C GLY A 118 10.65 -2.79 -15.23
N PRO A 119 9.67 -1.99 -15.66
CA PRO A 119 8.28 -2.09 -15.20
C PRO A 119 7.59 -3.42 -15.54
N ALA A 120 8.09 -4.15 -16.54
CA ALA A 120 7.60 -5.49 -16.89
C ALA A 120 7.96 -6.59 -15.86
N GLU A 121 8.71 -6.24 -14.81
CA GLU A 121 9.08 -7.15 -13.71
C GLU A 121 8.46 -6.72 -12.38
N LEU A 122 7.38 -5.93 -12.44
CA LEU A 122 6.53 -5.60 -11.32
C LEU A 122 5.35 -6.58 -11.30
N THR A 123 5.25 -7.38 -10.24
CA THR A 123 4.06 -8.20 -9.96
C THR A 123 3.39 -7.65 -8.72
N MET A 124 2.08 -7.46 -8.79
CA MET A 124 1.29 -7.02 -7.66
C MET A 124 -0.01 -7.81 -7.61
N ALA A 125 -0.35 -8.28 -6.41
CA ALA A 125 -1.56 -9.03 -6.16
C ALA A 125 -2.14 -8.71 -4.78
N ALA A 126 -3.45 -8.90 -4.66
CA ALA A 126 -4.18 -8.81 -3.40
C ALA A 126 -5.07 -10.04 -3.21
N ASP A 127 -5.06 -10.59 -2.01
CA ASP A 127 -5.94 -11.66 -1.57
C ASP A 127 -6.83 -11.15 -0.44
N MET A 128 -8.14 -11.25 -0.67
CA MET A 128 -9.19 -10.91 0.27
C MET A 128 -9.86 -12.20 0.74
N PHE A 129 -9.91 -12.40 2.04
CA PHE A 129 -10.51 -13.59 2.64
C PHE A 129 -11.77 -13.23 3.41
N TYR A 130 -12.84 -13.94 3.12
CA TYR A 130 -14.18 -13.74 3.67
C TYR A 130 -14.55 -14.84 4.65
N SER A 131 -15.39 -14.50 5.62
CA SER A 131 -15.84 -15.48 6.62
C SER A 131 -16.82 -16.51 6.06
N ALA A 132 -17.55 -16.16 4.99
CA ALA A 132 -18.43 -17.07 4.27
C ALA A 132 -18.08 -17.16 2.77
N GLU A 133 -18.27 -18.34 2.18
CA GLU A 133 -17.87 -18.63 0.80
C GLU A 133 -18.61 -17.75 -0.23
N GLN A 134 -19.89 -17.47 -0.03
CA GLN A 134 -20.66 -16.68 -1.00
C GLN A 134 -20.26 -15.20 -1.05
N ASP A 135 -19.57 -14.70 -0.04
CA ASP A 135 -19.29 -13.27 0.12
C ASP A 135 -18.19 -12.83 -0.86
N ALA A 136 -17.17 -13.66 -1.10
CA ALA A 136 -16.10 -13.36 -2.05
C ALA A 136 -16.64 -13.11 -3.47
N ALA A 137 -17.55 -13.97 -3.94
CA ALA A 137 -18.20 -13.81 -5.23
C ALA A 137 -19.15 -12.61 -5.29
N ALA A 138 -19.82 -12.29 -4.18
CA ALA A 138 -20.74 -11.15 -4.11
C ALA A 138 -19.99 -9.80 -4.15
N ASP A 139 -18.75 -9.78 -3.67
CA ASP A 139 -17.92 -8.58 -3.55
C ASP A 139 -17.02 -8.30 -4.75
N GLU A 140 -16.77 -9.28 -5.63
CA GLU A 140 -15.80 -9.18 -6.72
C GLU A 140 -15.93 -7.89 -7.56
N GLU A 141 -17.15 -7.59 -8.03
CA GLU A 141 -17.43 -6.39 -8.85
C GLU A 141 -17.16 -5.11 -8.05
N LEU A 142 -17.55 -5.10 -6.77
CA LEU A 142 -17.33 -3.95 -5.92
C LEU A 142 -15.83 -3.72 -5.70
N ARG A 143 -15.09 -4.74 -5.26
CA ARG A 143 -13.67 -4.59 -4.90
C ARG A 143 -12.85 -4.15 -6.12
N THR A 144 -13.18 -4.68 -7.30
CA THR A 144 -12.61 -4.23 -8.57
C THR A 144 -12.89 -2.74 -8.82
N ARG A 145 -14.17 -2.32 -8.72
CA ARG A 145 -14.57 -0.92 -8.91
C ARG A 145 -13.89 0.03 -7.91
N LEU A 146 -13.75 -0.39 -6.65
CA LEU A 146 -13.07 0.40 -5.62
C LEU A 146 -11.62 0.70 -5.99
N VAL A 147 -10.90 -0.25 -6.60
CA VAL A 147 -9.54 0.02 -7.12
C VAL A 147 -9.58 1.01 -8.28
N GLU A 148 -10.54 0.89 -9.19
CA GLU A 148 -10.58 1.75 -10.38
C GLU A 148 -10.96 3.21 -10.06
N GLU A 149 -11.87 3.39 -9.09
CA GLU A 149 -12.44 4.70 -8.72
C GLU A 149 -11.78 5.31 -7.48
N GLY A 150 -11.10 4.50 -6.67
CA GLY A 150 -10.49 4.91 -5.42
C GLY A 150 -9.21 5.72 -5.60
N SER A 151 -8.80 6.37 -4.52
CA SER A 151 -7.55 7.12 -4.44
C SER A 151 -6.67 6.63 -3.30
N SER A 152 -5.36 6.75 -3.48
CA SER A 152 -4.40 6.54 -2.41
C SER A 152 -4.55 7.66 -1.38
N LEU A 153 -4.74 7.31 -0.10
CA LEU A 153 -4.85 8.31 0.98
C LEU A 153 -3.56 9.10 1.16
N VAL A 154 -2.40 8.60 0.69
CA VAL A 154 -1.11 9.28 0.87
C VAL A 154 -0.75 10.17 -0.31
N THR A 155 -0.84 9.64 -1.54
CA THR A 155 -0.49 10.41 -2.74
C THR A 155 -1.64 11.32 -3.17
N ARG A 156 -2.88 11.02 -2.75
CA ARG A 156 -4.12 11.64 -3.21
C ARG A 156 -4.34 11.48 -4.72
N GLU A 157 -3.61 10.56 -5.35
CA GLU A 157 -3.78 10.19 -6.74
C GLU A 157 -4.76 9.01 -6.86
N LEU A 158 -5.49 8.97 -7.98
CA LEU A 158 -6.35 7.84 -8.32
C LEU A 158 -5.50 6.59 -8.52
N PHE A 159 -5.94 5.46 -7.96
CA PHE A 159 -5.26 4.19 -8.16
C PHE A 159 -5.18 3.82 -9.64
N SER A 160 -6.17 4.17 -10.47
CA SER A 160 -6.14 3.97 -11.92
C SER A 160 -5.04 4.75 -12.67
N GLY A 161 -4.33 5.67 -12.01
CA GLY A 161 -3.09 6.25 -12.52
C GLY A 161 -1.84 5.44 -12.18
N ILE A 162 -1.94 4.51 -11.22
CA ILE A 162 -0.84 3.77 -10.60
C ILE A 162 -0.90 2.28 -10.95
N ILE A 163 -2.07 1.66 -10.80
CA ILE A 163 -2.38 0.24 -11.05
C ILE A 163 -3.76 0.10 -11.71
N SER A 164 -3.96 -0.99 -12.44
CA SER A 164 -5.28 -1.46 -12.89
C SER A 164 -5.47 -2.92 -12.53
N VAL A 165 -6.71 -3.34 -12.32
CA VAL A 165 -7.05 -4.76 -12.15
C VAL A 165 -6.89 -5.47 -13.49
N ALA A 166 -5.93 -6.39 -13.57
CA ALA A 166 -5.63 -7.19 -14.76
C ALA A 166 -6.42 -8.51 -14.79
N GLY A 167 -6.80 -8.99 -13.61
CA GLY A 167 -7.59 -10.21 -13.45
C GLY A 167 -8.18 -10.32 -12.05
N SER A 168 -9.24 -11.11 -11.95
CA SER A 168 -9.87 -11.50 -10.69
C SER A 168 -10.16 -13.00 -10.70
N GLU A 169 -10.03 -13.63 -9.55
CA GLU A 169 -10.34 -15.04 -9.34
C GLU A 169 -11.03 -15.23 -7.99
N VAL A 170 -12.16 -15.93 -7.98
CA VAL A 170 -12.84 -16.35 -6.75
C VAL A 170 -12.63 -17.85 -6.54
N ASP A 171 -12.08 -18.22 -5.39
CA ASP A 171 -11.89 -19.61 -4.95
C ASP A 171 -12.43 -19.78 -3.52
N GLY A 172 -13.63 -20.38 -3.41
CA GLY A 172 -14.33 -20.52 -2.13
C GLY A 172 -14.57 -19.16 -1.47
N SER A 173 -13.99 -18.93 -0.30
CA SER A 173 -14.08 -17.68 0.44
C SER A 173 -12.96 -16.68 0.16
N ARG A 174 -12.16 -16.90 -0.90
CA ARG A 174 -11.06 -16.02 -1.32
C ARG A 174 -11.41 -15.30 -2.61
N LEU A 175 -11.21 -13.99 -2.63
CA LEU A 175 -11.13 -13.18 -3.86
C LEU A 175 -9.67 -12.77 -4.07
N HIS A 176 -9.11 -13.15 -5.19
CA HIS A 176 -7.77 -12.78 -5.64
C HIS A 176 -7.88 -11.73 -6.74
N LEU A 177 -7.08 -10.65 -6.64
CA LEU A 177 -6.94 -9.64 -7.67
C LEU A 177 -5.48 -9.57 -8.13
N ASP A 178 -5.27 -9.73 -9.42
CA ASP A 178 -4.00 -9.45 -10.10
C ASP A 178 -4.00 -8.00 -10.61
N PHE A 179 -2.89 -7.31 -10.45
CA PHE A 179 -2.75 -5.92 -10.91
C PHE A 179 -1.70 -5.78 -12.00
N GLU A 180 -2.02 -4.96 -13.01
CA GLU A 180 -1.04 -4.37 -13.92
C GLU A 180 -0.61 -3.02 -13.36
N VAL A 181 0.70 -2.78 -13.31
CA VAL A 181 1.24 -1.48 -12.90
C VAL A 181 1.24 -0.53 -14.09
N ILE A 182 0.51 0.59 -13.95
CA ILE A 182 0.39 1.64 -14.97
C ILE A 182 1.55 2.63 -14.86
N ASP A 183 1.87 3.07 -13.64
CA ASP A 183 3.01 3.96 -13.41
C ASP A 183 4.30 3.14 -13.26
N PRO A 184 5.27 3.26 -14.18
CA PRO A 184 6.46 2.41 -14.16
C PRO A 184 7.40 2.68 -12.98
N ARG A 185 7.19 3.76 -12.21
CA ARG A 185 7.99 4.09 -11.03
C ARG A 185 7.68 3.10 -9.91
N ARG A 186 8.70 2.37 -9.46
CA ARG A 186 8.57 1.31 -8.43
C ARG A 186 7.94 1.82 -7.15
N ILE A 187 8.25 3.04 -6.74
CA ILE A 187 7.71 3.65 -5.53
C ILE A 187 6.18 3.74 -5.58
N PHE A 188 5.57 4.00 -6.74
CA PHE A 188 4.11 4.09 -6.86
C PHE A 188 3.43 2.72 -6.74
N ALA A 189 3.98 1.66 -7.36
CA ALA A 189 3.47 0.30 -7.15
C ALA A 189 3.54 -0.13 -5.68
N MET A 190 4.63 0.23 -5.01
CA MET A 190 4.87 -0.06 -3.60
C MET A 190 3.89 0.70 -2.69
N VAL A 191 3.59 1.96 -3.02
CA VAL A 191 2.55 2.75 -2.34
C VAL A 191 1.17 2.18 -2.59
N GLY A 192 0.88 1.81 -3.84
CA GLY A 192 -0.37 1.18 -4.22
C GLY A 192 -0.67 -0.03 -3.34
N GLY A 193 0.28 -0.98 -3.26
CA GLY A 193 0.13 -2.16 -2.42
C GLY A 193 -0.02 -1.89 -0.92
N ARG A 194 0.57 -0.78 -0.41
CA ARG A 194 0.45 -0.36 0.99
C ARG A 194 -0.90 0.30 1.30
N ASP A 195 -1.46 1.03 0.36
CA ASP A 195 -2.72 1.79 0.52
C ASP A 195 -3.96 0.94 0.25
N LEU A 196 -3.83 -0.13 -0.56
CA LEU A 196 -4.93 -1.03 -0.88
C LEU A 196 -5.72 -1.55 0.33
N PRO A 197 -5.10 -1.95 1.47
CA PRO A 197 -5.87 -2.32 2.66
C PRO A 197 -6.84 -1.24 3.13
N TRP A 198 -6.50 0.05 3.05
CA TRP A 198 -7.42 1.11 3.47
C TRP A 198 -8.57 1.32 2.50
N LEU A 199 -8.33 1.11 1.20
CA LEU A 199 -9.37 1.18 0.19
C LEU A 199 -10.29 -0.06 0.22
N LEU A 200 -9.71 -1.23 0.46
CA LEU A 200 -10.37 -2.52 0.25
C LEU A 200 -10.80 -3.22 1.52
N CYS A 201 -10.33 -2.83 2.70
CA CYS A 201 -10.87 -3.33 3.96
C CYS A 201 -12.02 -2.43 4.46
N ASP A 202 -12.86 -2.99 5.32
CA ASP A 202 -13.86 -2.24 6.07
C ASP A 202 -13.16 -1.16 6.91
N GLY A 203 -13.42 0.10 6.59
CA GLY A 203 -13.07 1.23 7.45
C GLY A 203 -14.10 1.32 8.57
N GLY A 204 -13.95 0.45 9.57
CA GLY A 204 -14.65 0.37 10.87
C GLY A 204 -15.97 1.10 11.09
#